data_AF-A0A925RP51-F1
#
_entry.id   AF-A0A925RP51-F1
#
_cell.length_a   1.000
_cell.length_b   1.000
_cell.length_c   1.000
_cell.angle_alpha   90.00
_cell.angle_beta   90.00
_cell.angle_gamma   90.00
#
_symmetry.space_group_name_H-M   'P 1'
#
loop_
_entity.id
_entity.type
_entity.pdbx_description
1 polymer ?
#
loop_
_entity_poly.entity_id
_entity_poly.type
_entity_poly.pdbx_seq_one_letter_code
_entity_poly.pdbx_strand_id
1 'polypeptide(L)'
;MSKLEQWFDSVETDKPFDSCLMCESSLPFTADSWVVNKHYHRGECVMEYAVCEACRDEVSGKFCESSKLAIRDFLENEIDWEARMLEWMALAKPEQRLDHCVACRAARVESDGFTLSAQFRYDGSLINGALPLLMCDACAAKITANLSPESRRVWQDFISENFEGPGAEDIDLGIF
;
A
#
# COMPACT_ATOMS: atom_id res chain seq x y z
N MET A 1 1.94 19.01 -9.73
CA MET A 1 1.75 17.61 -9.31
C MET A 1 1.56 16.77 -10.55
N SER A 2 2.23 15.62 -10.60
CA SER A 2 2.08 14.66 -11.69
C SER A 2 0.72 13.96 -11.60
N LYS A 3 0.20 13.44 -12.72
CA LYS A 3 -1.03 12.61 -12.70
C LYS A 3 -0.89 11.36 -11.83
N LEU A 4 0.34 10.87 -11.64
CA LEU A 4 0.61 9.73 -10.79
C LEU A 4 0.45 10.05 -9.31
N GLU A 5 0.90 11.23 -8.85
CA GLU A 5 0.75 11.66 -7.45
C GLU A 5 -0.72 11.79 -7.06
N GLN A 6 -1.58 12.26 -7.97
CA GLN A 6 -3.03 12.41 -7.74
C GLN A 6 -3.75 11.09 -7.40
N TRP A 7 -3.20 9.94 -7.77
CA TRP A 7 -3.76 8.64 -7.35
C TRP A 7 -3.66 8.41 -5.83
N PHE A 8 -2.75 9.12 -5.17
CA PHE A 8 -2.43 9.00 -3.74
C PHE A 8 -2.88 10.22 -2.93
N ASP A 9 -3.58 11.17 -3.54
CA ASP A 9 -4.36 12.16 -2.80
C ASP A 9 -5.53 11.45 -2.09
N SER A 10 -5.96 11.96 -0.95
CA SER A 10 -7.13 11.44 -0.23
C SER A 10 -8.38 11.58 -1.08
N VAL A 11 -9.18 10.51 -1.18
CA VAL A 11 -10.51 10.52 -1.82
C VAL A 11 -11.46 11.44 -1.08
N GLU A 12 -11.37 11.52 0.24
CA GLU A 12 -12.28 12.36 1.04
C GLU A 12 -12.04 13.85 0.85
N THR A 13 -10.78 14.27 0.68
CA THR A 13 -10.40 15.69 0.69
C THR A 13 -9.92 16.23 -0.66
N ASP A 14 -9.70 15.34 -1.64
CA ASP A 14 -9.07 15.64 -2.94
C ASP A 14 -7.71 16.35 -2.78
N LYS A 15 -6.98 16.03 -1.71
CA LYS A 15 -5.69 16.64 -1.36
C LYS A 15 -4.68 15.61 -0.87
N PRO A 16 -3.37 15.91 -0.93
CA PRO A 16 -2.36 15.09 -0.29
C PRO A 16 -2.63 14.91 1.21
N PHE A 17 -2.33 13.72 1.74
CA PHE A 17 -2.33 13.49 3.18
C PHE A 17 -1.34 14.41 3.88
N ASP A 18 -1.79 15.06 4.96
CA ASP A 18 -0.99 16.01 5.73
C ASP A 18 -0.60 15.47 7.13
N SER A 19 -1.29 14.45 7.65
CA SER A 19 -1.03 13.86 8.97
C SER A 19 -0.91 12.34 8.95
N CYS A 20 -0.07 11.79 9.83
CA CYS A 20 0.01 10.36 10.09
C CYS A 20 -1.26 9.88 10.79
N LEU A 21 -1.88 8.79 10.31
CA LEU A 21 -3.05 8.19 10.92
C LEU A 21 -2.83 7.79 12.40
N MET A 22 -1.62 7.31 12.73
CA MET A 22 -1.35 6.74 14.06
C MET A 22 -0.87 7.74 15.10
N CYS A 23 -0.03 8.70 14.70
CA CYS A 23 0.59 9.64 15.64
C CYS A 23 0.18 11.09 15.42
N GLU A 24 -0.66 11.36 14.42
CA GLU A 24 -1.20 12.68 14.06
C GLU A 24 -0.13 13.73 13.69
N SER A 25 1.15 13.37 13.68
CA SER A 25 2.23 14.25 13.25
C SER A 25 2.09 14.63 11.78
N SER A 26 2.44 15.87 11.45
CA SER A 26 2.47 16.39 10.08
C SER A 26 3.41 15.58 9.20
N LEU A 27 2.94 14.93 8.14
CA LEU A 27 3.80 14.07 7.30
C LEU A 27 4.85 14.89 6.54
N PRO A 28 4.47 15.93 5.77
CA PRO A 28 5.48 16.74 5.10
C PRO A 28 6.34 17.44 6.14
N PHE A 29 7.64 17.50 5.87
CA PHE A 29 8.66 18.22 6.64
C PHE A 29 8.99 17.65 8.03
N THR A 30 8.19 16.76 8.63
CA THR A 30 8.51 16.16 9.95
C THR A 30 8.80 14.67 9.91
N ALA A 31 8.25 13.91 8.96
CA ALA A 31 8.59 12.51 8.75
C ALA A 31 9.75 12.38 7.76
N ASP A 32 10.68 11.44 8.00
CA ASP A 32 11.76 11.11 7.04
C ASP A 32 11.18 10.54 5.73
N SER A 33 10.21 9.64 5.88
CA SER A 33 9.37 9.14 4.81
C SER A 33 8.00 8.71 5.34
N TRP A 34 7.02 8.58 4.46
CA TRP A 34 5.72 8.00 4.79
C TRP A 34 5.19 7.14 3.65
N VAL A 35 4.29 6.24 3.98
CA VAL A 35 3.56 5.42 3.00
C VAL A 35 2.12 5.91 2.92
N VAL A 36 1.56 5.89 1.72
CA VAL A 36 0.13 6.04 1.46
C VAL A 36 -0.38 4.72 0.89
N ASN A 37 -1.38 4.14 1.56
CA ASN A 37 -2.07 2.94 1.11
C ASN A 37 -3.54 3.24 0.86
N LYS A 38 -4.07 2.71 -0.24
CA LYS A 38 -5.48 2.85 -0.63
C LYS A 38 -6.01 1.52 -1.12
N HIS A 39 -7.08 1.04 -0.50
CA HIS A 39 -7.73 -0.22 -0.81
C HIS A 39 -9.02 0.07 -1.56
N TYR A 40 -9.18 -0.58 -2.70
CA TYR A 40 -10.35 -0.46 -3.55
C TYR A 40 -11.06 -1.80 -3.63
N HIS A 41 -12.39 -1.79 -3.52
CA HIS A 41 -13.24 -2.95 -3.74
C HIS A 41 -14.44 -2.54 -4.57
N ARG A 42 -14.73 -3.27 -5.65
CA ARG A 42 -15.82 -3.04 -6.61
C ARG A 42 -15.89 -1.60 -7.14
N GLY A 43 -14.72 -0.97 -7.30
CA GLY A 43 -14.59 0.39 -7.81
C GLY A 43 -14.68 1.50 -6.75
N GLU A 44 -14.94 1.16 -5.49
CA GLU A 44 -15.00 2.11 -4.38
C GLU A 44 -13.73 2.04 -3.54
N CYS A 45 -13.23 3.19 -3.08
CA CYS A 45 -12.15 3.21 -2.09
C CYS A 45 -12.74 2.94 -0.72
N VAL A 46 -12.48 1.74 -0.18
CA VAL A 46 -13.05 1.28 1.09
C VAL A 46 -12.17 1.64 2.28
N MET A 47 -10.89 1.92 2.04
CA MET A 47 -9.96 2.33 3.06
C MET A 47 -8.81 3.09 2.43
N GLU A 48 -8.42 4.21 3.03
CA GLU A 48 -7.22 4.95 2.67
C GLU A 48 -6.53 5.49 3.91
N TYR A 49 -5.20 5.51 3.91
CA TYR A 49 -4.43 6.10 4.99
C TYR A 49 -3.01 6.45 4.60
N ALA A 50 -2.41 7.33 5.41
CA ALA A 50 -0.99 7.63 5.36
C ALA A 50 -0.36 7.43 6.73
N VAL A 51 0.80 6.77 6.76
CA VAL A 51 1.52 6.44 8.01
C VAL A 51 3.01 6.75 7.83
N CYS A 52 3.59 7.44 8.81
CA CYS A 52 5.02 7.74 8.81
C CYS A 52 5.86 6.47 9.01
N GLU A 53 7.12 6.50 8.59
CA GLU A 53 8.05 5.38 8.71
C GLU A 53 8.12 4.79 10.13
N ALA A 54 8.20 5.63 11.16
CA ALA A 54 8.27 5.18 12.55
C ALA A 54 7.03 4.36 12.96
N CYS A 55 5.84 4.82 12.60
CA CYS A 55 4.58 4.12 12.91
C CYS A 55 4.42 2.84 12.08
N ARG A 56 4.83 2.85 10.80
CA ARG A 56 4.88 1.65 9.96
C ARG A 56 5.81 0.59 10.55
N ASP A 57 6.99 1.02 11.00
CA ASP A 57 8.00 0.15 11.59
C ASP A 57 7.54 -0.40 12.96
N GLU A 58 6.76 0.37 13.72
CA GLU A 58 6.11 -0.12 14.95
C GLU A 58 5.11 -1.25 14.67
N VAL A 59 4.21 -1.07 13.69
CA VAL A 59 3.21 -2.08 13.33
C VAL A 59 3.89 -3.34 12.77
N SER A 60 4.78 -3.18 11.78
CA SER A 60 5.51 -4.30 11.18
C SER A 60 6.47 -4.97 12.16
N GLY A 61 7.01 -4.24 13.14
CA GLY A 61 7.84 -4.76 14.21
C GLY A 61 7.13 -5.78 15.10
N LYS A 62 5.80 -5.65 15.26
CA LYS A 62 4.95 -6.58 16.03
C LYS A 62 4.68 -7.90 15.28
N PHE A 63 4.99 -7.99 13.98
CA PHE A 63 4.88 -9.26 13.25
C PHE A 63 5.95 -10.25 13.68
N CYS A 64 5.60 -11.53 13.66
CA CYS A 64 6.58 -12.58 13.92
C CYS A 64 7.55 -12.73 12.72
N GLU A 65 8.74 -13.25 12.99
CA GLU A 65 9.80 -13.37 11.98
C GLU A 65 9.40 -14.24 10.79
N SER A 66 8.62 -15.31 11.00
CA SER A 66 8.11 -16.15 9.90
C SER A 66 7.15 -15.39 8.98
N SER A 67 6.35 -14.45 9.52
CA SER A 67 5.46 -13.63 8.71
C SER A 67 6.23 -12.57 7.93
N LYS A 68 7.23 -11.93 8.54
CA LYS A 68 8.14 -11.01 7.85
C LYS A 68 8.89 -11.71 6.70
N LEU A 69 9.37 -12.94 6.95
CA LEU A 69 9.97 -13.80 5.95
C LEU A 69 8.99 -14.10 4.81
N ALA A 70 7.76 -14.51 5.12
CA ALA A 70 6.75 -14.80 4.11
C ALA A 70 6.41 -13.60 3.22
N ILE A 71 6.29 -12.40 3.81
CA ILE A 71 6.08 -11.15 3.06
C ILE A 71 7.27 -10.88 2.13
N ARG A 72 8.49 -10.94 2.67
CA ARG A 72 9.71 -10.72 1.88
C ARG A 72 9.85 -11.74 0.75
N ASP A 73 9.64 -13.01 1.03
CA ASP A 73 9.72 -14.09 0.05
C ASP A 73 8.71 -13.87 -1.08
N PHE A 74 7.48 -13.43 -0.77
CA PHE A 74 6.51 -13.07 -1.80
C PHE A 74 7.02 -11.91 -2.65
N LEU A 75 7.46 -10.81 -2.02
CA LEU A 75 7.94 -9.63 -2.72
C LEU A 75 9.16 -9.92 -3.60
N GLU A 76 10.07 -10.77 -3.15
CA GLU A 76 11.29 -11.12 -3.89
C GLU A 76 11.02 -12.10 -5.05
N ASN A 77 10.08 -13.03 -4.89
CA ASN A 77 9.84 -14.09 -5.88
C ASN A 77 8.71 -13.78 -6.87
N GLU A 78 7.72 -12.98 -6.47
CA GLU A 78 6.54 -12.70 -7.30
C GLU A 78 6.63 -11.34 -8.01
N ILE A 79 7.55 -10.46 -7.61
CA ILE A 79 7.75 -9.15 -8.25
C ILE A 79 9.10 -9.11 -8.97
N ASP A 80 9.05 -8.89 -10.28
CA ASP A 80 10.23 -8.59 -11.08
C ASP A 80 10.65 -7.13 -10.90
N TRP A 81 11.48 -6.86 -9.89
CA TRP A 81 11.95 -5.52 -9.54
C TRP A 81 12.82 -4.89 -10.62
N GLU A 82 13.59 -5.69 -11.35
CA GLU A 82 14.43 -5.21 -12.44
C GLU A 82 13.57 -4.75 -13.62
N ALA A 83 12.62 -5.58 -14.06
CA ALA A 83 11.64 -5.19 -15.08
C ALA A 83 10.86 -3.94 -14.64
N ARG A 84 10.49 -3.84 -13.36
CA ARG A 84 9.78 -2.67 -12.83
C ARG A 84 10.57 -1.37 -12.98
N MET A 85 11.87 -1.41 -12.71
CA MET A 85 12.77 -0.27 -12.90
C MET A 85 12.94 0.10 -14.37
N LEU A 86 13.08 -0.90 -15.26
CA LEU A 86 13.19 -0.69 -16.70
C LEU A 86 11.90 -0.10 -17.30
N GLU A 87 10.74 -0.61 -16.90
CA GLU A 87 9.43 -0.09 -17.28
C GLU A 87 9.29 1.39 -16.92
N TRP A 88 9.72 1.78 -15.71
CA TRP A 88 9.67 3.18 -15.30
C TRP A 88 10.39 4.12 -16.26
N MET A 89 11.57 3.71 -16.75
CA MET A 89 12.35 4.52 -17.69
C MET A 89 11.73 4.57 -19.09
N ALA A 90 10.93 3.57 -19.46
CA ALA A 90 10.33 3.45 -20.79
C ALA A 90 8.90 4.03 -20.89
N LEU A 91 8.22 4.23 -19.76
CA LEU A 91 6.84 4.70 -19.73
C LEU A 91 6.72 6.17 -20.13
N ALA A 92 5.96 6.44 -21.20
CA ALA A 92 5.59 7.80 -21.58
C ALA A 92 4.60 8.45 -20.58
N LYS A 93 3.82 7.61 -19.88
CA LYS A 93 2.83 8.03 -18.87
C LYS A 93 3.05 7.21 -17.59
N PRO A 94 3.68 7.79 -16.56
CA PRO A 94 3.98 7.12 -15.31
C PRO A 94 2.79 6.43 -14.65
N GLU A 95 1.58 6.99 -14.77
CA GLU A 95 0.34 6.46 -14.19
C GLU A 95 -0.08 5.09 -14.76
N GLN A 96 0.33 4.75 -15.98
CA GLN A 96 -0.01 3.46 -16.61
C GLN A 96 0.58 2.26 -15.84
N ARG A 97 1.54 2.51 -14.96
CA ARG A 97 2.10 1.50 -14.06
C ARG A 97 1.08 0.95 -13.07
N LEU A 98 -0.04 1.65 -12.86
CA LEU A 98 -1.15 1.26 -11.99
C LEU A 98 -2.28 0.60 -12.79
N ASP A 99 -2.07 0.27 -14.06
CA ASP A 99 -3.06 -0.45 -14.87
C ASP A 99 -2.98 -1.97 -14.66
N HIS A 100 -1.90 -2.49 -14.07
CA HIS A 100 -1.68 -3.92 -13.88
C HIS A 100 -1.13 -4.22 -12.48
N CYS A 101 -1.49 -5.38 -11.95
CA CYS A 101 -0.92 -5.92 -10.72
C CYS A 101 0.59 -6.08 -10.85
N VAL A 102 1.34 -5.64 -9.84
CA VAL A 102 2.81 -5.69 -9.85
C VAL A 102 3.35 -7.12 -9.82
N ALA A 103 2.61 -8.05 -9.23
CA ALA A 103 3.01 -9.46 -9.12
C ALA A 103 2.51 -10.29 -10.32
N CYS A 104 1.19 -10.45 -10.46
CA CYS A 104 0.63 -11.36 -11.47
C CYS A 104 0.35 -10.70 -12.84
N ARG A 105 0.57 -9.39 -12.98
CA ARG A 105 0.32 -8.61 -14.21
C ARG A 105 -1.14 -8.62 -14.71
N ALA A 106 -2.10 -9.12 -13.92
CA ALA A 106 -3.52 -9.01 -14.24
C ALA A 106 -3.93 -7.53 -14.35
N ALA A 107 -4.84 -7.21 -15.27
CA ALA A 107 -5.31 -5.85 -15.46
C ALA A 107 -6.14 -5.40 -14.26
N ARG A 108 -5.91 -4.18 -13.77
CA ARG A 108 -6.64 -3.58 -12.64
C ARG A 108 -8.15 -3.59 -12.89
N VAL A 109 -8.58 -3.34 -14.12
CA VAL A 109 -10.00 -3.27 -14.51
C VAL A 109 -10.71 -4.62 -14.48
N GLU A 110 -9.96 -5.72 -14.42
CA GLU A 110 -10.50 -7.09 -14.31
C GLU A 110 -10.55 -7.56 -12.84
N SER A 111 -10.03 -6.77 -11.91
CA SER A 111 -9.97 -7.12 -10.49
C SER A 111 -11.18 -6.60 -9.72
N ASP A 112 -11.79 -7.44 -8.91
CA ASP A 112 -12.85 -7.03 -7.97
C ASP A 112 -12.32 -6.09 -6.88
N GLY A 113 -11.02 -6.14 -6.58
CA GLY A 113 -10.37 -5.16 -5.72
C GLY A 113 -8.86 -5.14 -5.86
N PHE A 114 -8.25 -4.07 -5.38
CA PHE A 114 -6.81 -3.87 -5.44
C PHE A 114 -6.35 -2.86 -4.39
N THR A 115 -5.08 -2.95 -4.03
CA THR A 115 -4.41 -2.00 -3.16
C THR A 115 -3.38 -1.19 -3.95
N LEU A 116 -3.37 0.12 -3.74
CA LEU A 116 -2.33 1.02 -4.17
C LEU A 116 -1.41 1.33 -2.99
N SER A 117 -0.10 1.29 -3.22
CA SER A 117 0.90 1.66 -2.22
C SER A 117 1.96 2.57 -2.83
N ALA A 118 2.22 3.70 -2.17
CA ALA A 118 3.25 4.67 -2.54
C ALA A 118 4.04 5.12 -1.33
N GLN A 119 5.34 5.38 -1.53
CA GLN A 119 6.18 6.00 -0.51
C GLN A 119 6.57 7.41 -0.94
N PHE A 120 6.59 8.33 0.02
CA PHE A 120 6.94 9.72 -0.17
C PHE A 120 8.14 10.07 0.72
N ARG A 121 8.97 11.00 0.25
CA ARG A 121 10.11 11.54 1.00
C ARG A 121 9.67 12.70 1.88
N TYR A 122 10.51 13.07 2.85
CA TYR A 122 10.32 14.22 3.75
C TYR A 122 9.89 15.54 3.05
N ASP A 123 10.27 15.74 1.79
CA ASP A 123 9.95 16.95 1.01
C ASP A 123 8.60 16.88 0.27
N GLY A 124 7.83 15.81 0.45
CA GLY A 124 6.57 15.57 -0.26
C GLY A 124 6.72 14.98 -1.65
N SER A 125 7.94 14.69 -2.12
CA SER A 125 8.13 14.06 -3.41
C SER A 125 7.85 12.55 -3.36
N LEU A 126 7.14 12.07 -4.37
CA LEU A 126 6.91 10.64 -4.57
C LEU A 126 8.24 9.91 -4.81
N ILE A 127 8.44 8.77 -4.14
CA ILE A 127 9.53 7.84 -4.44
C ILE A 127 9.15 7.06 -5.69
N ASN A 128 9.96 7.27 -6.73
CA ASN A 128 9.76 6.75 -8.07
C ASN A 128 10.74 5.60 -8.39
N GLY A 129 10.56 4.95 -9.54
CA GLY A 129 11.35 3.79 -9.96
C GLY A 129 10.56 2.50 -9.71
N ALA A 130 11.02 1.69 -8.77
CA ALA A 130 10.34 0.45 -8.36
C ALA A 130 8.95 0.71 -7.76
N LEU A 131 8.77 1.86 -7.12
CA LEU A 131 7.50 2.37 -6.58
C LEU A 131 6.88 3.43 -7.50
N PRO A 132 5.56 3.68 -7.42
CA PRO A 132 4.55 3.01 -6.57
C PRO A 132 4.03 1.68 -7.12
N LEU A 133 3.22 0.99 -6.33
CA LEU A 133 2.73 -0.37 -6.56
C LEU A 133 1.20 -0.41 -6.63
N LEU A 134 0.70 -1.30 -7.49
CA LEU A 134 -0.67 -1.80 -7.43
C LEU A 134 -0.60 -3.31 -7.22
N MET A 135 -1.37 -3.83 -6.29
CA MET A 135 -1.55 -5.27 -6.11
C MET A 135 -3.03 -5.64 -6.12
N CYS A 136 -3.41 -6.65 -6.90
CA CYS A 136 -4.77 -7.16 -6.88
C CYS A 136 -5.04 -7.97 -5.61
N ASP A 137 -6.32 -8.07 -5.22
CA ASP A 137 -6.75 -8.83 -4.03
C ASP A 137 -6.27 -10.28 -4.05
N ALA A 138 -6.26 -10.93 -5.22
CA ALA A 138 -5.79 -12.32 -5.33
C ALA A 138 -4.31 -12.47 -4.93
N CYS A 139 -3.46 -11.48 -5.23
CA CYS A 139 -2.06 -11.46 -4.80
C CYS A 139 -1.92 -11.02 -3.35
N ALA A 140 -2.70 -10.04 -2.89
CA ALA A 140 -2.72 -9.62 -1.50
C ALA A 140 -3.15 -10.76 -0.56
N ALA A 141 -4.17 -11.53 -0.94
CA ALA A 141 -4.63 -12.71 -0.21
C ALA A 141 -3.56 -13.81 -0.11
N LYS A 142 -2.70 -13.98 -1.12
CA LYS A 142 -1.55 -14.91 -1.03
C LYS A 142 -0.59 -14.49 0.07
N ILE A 143 -0.34 -13.19 0.23
CA ILE A 143 0.50 -12.68 1.33
C ILE A 143 -0.19 -12.99 2.66
N THR A 144 -1.45 -12.57 2.82
CA THR A 144 -2.22 -12.78 4.06
C THR A 144 -2.29 -14.26 4.45
N ALA A 145 -2.50 -15.15 3.48
CA ALA A 145 -2.59 -16.59 3.69
C ALA A 145 -1.30 -17.21 4.26
N ASN A 146 -0.13 -16.61 4.01
CA ASN A 146 1.16 -17.08 4.53
C ASN A 146 1.56 -16.45 5.88
N LEU A 147 0.77 -15.51 6.40
CA LEU A 147 1.01 -14.93 7.71
C LEU A 147 0.59 -15.88 8.83
N SER A 148 1.30 -15.78 9.96
CA SER A 148 0.90 -16.45 11.19
C SER A 148 -0.39 -15.83 11.76
N PRO A 149 -1.17 -16.58 12.55
CA PRO A 149 -2.36 -16.06 13.22
C PRO A 149 -2.08 -14.80 14.05
N GLU A 150 -0.92 -14.73 14.70
CA GLU A 150 -0.51 -13.58 15.52
C GLU A 150 -0.30 -12.33 14.66
N SER A 151 0.39 -12.44 13.52
CA SER A 151 0.63 -11.28 12.64
C SER A 151 -0.64 -10.82 11.94
N ARG A 152 -1.55 -11.74 11.59
CA ARG A 152 -2.88 -11.36 11.10
C ARG A 152 -3.66 -10.58 12.15
N ARG A 153 -3.56 -10.99 13.42
CA ARG A 153 -4.21 -10.27 14.51
C ARG A 153 -3.64 -8.87 14.70
N VAL A 154 -2.31 -8.69 14.64
CA VAL A 154 -1.70 -7.35 14.69
C VAL A 154 -2.27 -6.44 13.61
N TRP A 155 -2.48 -6.97 12.40
CA TRP A 155 -3.10 -6.21 11.31
C TRP A 155 -4.58 -5.91 11.56
N GLN A 156 -5.35 -6.89 12.01
CA GLN A 156 -6.75 -6.69 12.38
C GLN A 156 -6.90 -5.65 13.50
N ASP A 157 -6.03 -5.70 14.51
CA ASP A 157 -5.98 -4.74 15.61
C ASP A 157 -5.72 -3.34 15.04
N PHE A 158 -4.72 -3.17 14.16
CA PHE A 158 -4.45 -1.89 13.48
C PHE A 158 -5.68 -1.35 12.73
N ILE A 159 -6.39 -2.19 11.98
CA ILE A 159 -7.59 -1.75 11.25
C ILE A 159 -8.69 -1.35 12.23
N SER A 160 -8.97 -2.18 13.25
CA SER A 160 -10.04 -1.94 14.22
C SER A 160 -9.82 -0.71 15.10
N GLU A 161 -8.55 -0.36 15.37
CA GLU A 161 -8.19 0.80 16.18
C GLU A 161 -8.30 2.12 15.41
N ASN A 162 -8.18 2.08 14.08
CA ASN A 162 -8.07 3.29 13.26
C ASN A 162 -9.24 3.53 12.29
N PHE A 163 -10.09 2.53 12.04
CA PHE A 163 -11.23 2.65 11.12
C PHE A 163 -12.52 2.14 11.75
N GLU A 164 -13.56 2.97 11.72
CA GLU A 164 -14.90 2.63 12.19
C GLU A 164 -15.73 2.03 11.04
N GLY A 165 -16.25 0.80 11.18
CA GLY A 165 -17.22 0.28 10.22
C GLY A 165 -17.48 -1.23 10.30
N PRO A 166 -18.72 -1.69 10.02
CA PRO A 166 -19.01 -3.10 9.81
C PRO A 166 -18.47 -3.52 8.43
N GLY A 167 -17.23 -4.02 8.38
CA GLY A 167 -16.62 -4.45 7.12
C GLY A 167 -15.11 -4.69 7.16
N ALA A 168 -14.40 -4.17 8.18
CA ALA A 168 -12.97 -4.45 8.36
C ALA A 168 -12.65 -5.95 8.53
N GLU A 169 -13.60 -6.72 9.09
CA GLU A 169 -13.49 -8.17 9.25
C GLU A 169 -14.00 -8.96 8.04
N ASP A 170 -14.85 -8.35 7.20
CA ASP A 170 -15.51 -9.00 6.05
C ASP A 170 -14.78 -8.77 4.71
N ILE A 171 -13.90 -7.77 4.64
CA ILE A 171 -13.05 -7.48 3.48
C ILE A 171 -11.63 -7.88 3.82
N ASP A 172 -11.10 -8.92 3.16
CA ASP A 172 -9.67 -9.27 3.25
C ASP A 172 -8.86 -8.20 2.49
N LEU A 173 -8.63 -7.08 3.15
CA LEU A 173 -7.94 -5.90 2.60
C LEU A 173 -6.48 -6.19 2.26
N GLY A 174 -5.94 -7.34 2.70
CA GLY A 174 -4.52 -7.66 2.62
C GLY A 174 -3.65 -6.71 3.45
N ILE A 175 -2.41 -7.12 3.76
CA ILE A 175 -1.46 -6.28 4.54
C ILE A 175 -0.69 -5.29 3.66
N PHE A 176 -1.03 -5.18 2.37
CA PHE A 176 -0.22 -4.41 1.45
C PHE A 176 -0.44 -2.90 1.56
#